data_AF-A0A1Q5Q8F5-F1
#
_entry.id   AF-A0A1Q5Q8F5-F1
#
_cell.length_a   1.000
_cell.length_b   1.000
_cell.length_c   1.000
_cell.angle_alpha   90.00
_cell.angle_beta   90.00
_cell.angle_gamma   90.00
#
_symmetry.space_group_name_H-M   'P 1'
#
loop_
_entity.id
_entity.type
_entity.pdbx_description
1 polymer ?
#
loop_
_entity_poly.entity_id
_entity_poly.type
_entity_poly.pdbx_seq_one_letter_code
_entity_poly.pdbx_strand_id
1 'polypeptide(L)'
;MVATLDLLFDSSVISPEIKAAYPAGYTIRPLARDDCHRGFFKCLQDLTWTGDITEAQYLERFDWHKKYGQGWYYCVVILDPSERVVGTGVVVVERKFIHNLGIIGHIEDISIAKDHQGKHFGQKLIRTLDSIAVNVGCYKTILDCAPRNEAFYAKCDYEKAGTEMSHYFEEFKSDYERG
;
A
#
# COMPACT_ATOMS: atom_id res chain seq x y z
N MET A 1 -18.92 23.18 -4.36
CA MET A 1 -19.05 21.75 -4.02
C MET A 1 -17.66 21.16 -4.14
N VAL A 2 -17.11 20.59 -3.07
CA VAL A 2 -15.85 19.83 -3.18
C VAL A 2 -16.17 18.63 -4.06
N ALA A 3 -15.48 18.48 -5.19
CA ALA A 3 -15.69 17.33 -6.06
C ALA A 3 -15.40 16.06 -5.25
N THR A 4 -16.37 15.15 -5.21
CA THR A 4 -16.23 13.88 -4.49
C THR A 4 -15.18 13.04 -5.21
N LEU A 5 -14.10 12.67 -4.53
CA LEU A 5 -13.06 11.83 -5.11
C LEU A 5 -13.63 10.46 -5.50
N ASP A 6 -13.21 9.96 -6.66
CA ASP A 6 -13.47 8.59 -7.09
C ASP A 6 -12.46 7.65 -6.43
N LEU A 7 -12.81 7.15 -5.24
CA LEU A 7 -11.95 6.31 -4.41
C LEU A 7 -12.03 4.82 -4.77
N LEU A 8 -10.91 4.12 -4.61
CA LEU A 8 -10.76 2.69 -4.87
C LEU A 8 -11.65 1.82 -3.96
N PHE A 9 -11.81 2.23 -2.70
CA PHE A 9 -12.70 1.62 -1.72
C PHE A 9 -13.27 2.68 -0.77
N ASP A 10 -14.24 2.29 0.06
CA ASP A 10 -14.88 3.20 1.02
C ASP A 10 -13.87 3.72 2.05
N SER A 11 -13.72 5.05 2.12
CA SER A 11 -12.78 5.69 3.03
C SER A 11 -13.05 5.42 4.52
N SER A 12 -14.26 4.99 4.89
CA SER A 12 -14.63 4.65 6.27
C SER A 12 -13.91 3.42 6.81
N VAL A 13 -13.36 2.56 5.93
CA VAL A 13 -12.51 1.42 6.32
C VAL A 13 -11.25 1.88 7.06
N ILE A 14 -10.77 3.10 6.76
CA ILE A 14 -9.70 3.76 7.51
C ILE A 14 -10.34 4.61 8.61
N SER A 15 -10.10 4.25 9.87
CA SER A 15 -10.78 4.88 10.99
C SER A 15 -10.39 6.37 11.14
N PRO A 16 -11.27 7.20 11.75
CA PRO A 16 -10.95 8.60 12.04
C PRO A 16 -9.71 8.77 12.91
N GLU A 17 -9.45 7.85 13.83
CA GLU A 17 -8.27 7.86 14.71
C GLU A 17 -6.97 7.68 13.91
N ILE A 18 -6.97 6.74 12.95
CA ILE A 18 -5.84 6.54 12.03
C ILE A 18 -5.62 7.80 11.19
N LYS A 19 -6.68 8.40 10.65
CA LYS A 19 -6.59 9.64 9.86
C LYS A 19 -6.02 10.79 10.70
N ALA A 20 -6.49 10.96 11.92
CA ALA A 20 -6.07 12.02 12.84
C ALA A 20 -4.62 11.84 13.33
N ALA A 21 -4.06 10.64 13.24
CA ALA A 21 -2.67 10.38 13.63
C ALA A 21 -1.64 10.97 12.64
N TYR A 22 -2.06 11.39 11.44
CA TYR A 22 -1.16 12.03 10.48
C TYR A 22 -0.89 13.51 10.85
N PRO A 23 0.33 14.04 10.61
CA PRO A 23 0.64 15.44 10.91
C PRO A 23 -0.27 16.41 10.16
N ALA A 24 -0.44 17.62 10.70
CA ALA A 24 -1.25 18.66 10.07
C ALA A 24 -0.85 18.88 8.59
N GLY A 25 -1.86 18.95 7.71
CA GLY A 25 -1.69 19.10 6.27
C GLY A 25 -1.37 17.80 5.52
N TYR A 26 -1.02 16.72 6.21
CA TYR A 26 -0.90 15.39 5.61
C TYR A 26 -2.20 14.61 5.77
N THR A 27 -2.55 13.82 4.77
CA THR A 27 -3.75 12.96 4.82
C THR A 27 -3.45 11.55 4.37
N ILE A 28 -4.18 10.59 4.92
CA ILE A 28 -4.19 9.19 4.48
C ILE A 28 -5.58 8.86 3.96
N ARG A 29 -5.66 8.29 2.76
CA ARG A 29 -6.93 7.93 2.13
C ARG A 29 -6.75 6.76 1.14
N PRO A 30 -7.84 6.11 0.71
CA PRO A 30 -7.77 5.19 -0.42
C PRO A 30 -7.19 5.88 -1.67
N LEU A 31 -6.53 5.10 -2.53
CA LEU A 31 -6.14 5.55 -3.86
C LEU A 31 -7.36 6.09 -4.61
N ALA A 32 -7.20 7.22 -5.29
CA ALA A 32 -8.20 7.86 -6.13
C ALA A 32 -7.90 7.67 -7.61
N ARG A 33 -8.94 7.68 -8.44
CA ARG A 33 -8.85 7.47 -9.88
C ARG A 33 -8.01 8.53 -10.60
N ASP A 34 -7.77 9.68 -9.99
CA ASP A 34 -6.93 10.77 -10.53
C ASP A 34 -5.54 10.85 -9.89
N ASP A 35 -5.16 9.93 -8.99
CA ASP A 35 -3.85 9.98 -8.29
C ASP A 35 -2.64 9.76 -9.22
N CYS A 36 -2.84 9.24 -10.42
CA CYS A 36 -1.81 9.24 -11.47
C CYS A 36 -1.29 10.66 -11.78
N HIS A 37 -2.17 11.68 -11.68
CA HIS A 37 -1.83 13.09 -11.85
C HIS A 37 -1.21 13.73 -10.61
N ARG A 38 -1.27 13.05 -9.46
CA ARG A 38 -0.76 13.51 -8.17
C ARG A 38 0.57 12.87 -7.80
N GLY A 39 1.22 12.19 -8.75
CA GLY A 39 2.56 11.62 -8.58
C GLY A 39 2.58 10.22 -7.97
N PHE A 40 1.50 9.45 -8.06
CA PHE A 40 1.43 8.07 -7.56
C PHE A 40 2.61 7.20 -8.03
N PHE A 41 2.83 7.09 -9.34
CA PHE A 41 3.94 6.29 -9.87
C PHE A 41 5.31 6.86 -9.51
N LYS A 42 5.46 8.20 -9.44
CA LYS A 42 6.71 8.82 -8.99
C LYS A 42 7.06 8.41 -7.56
N CYS A 43 6.06 8.28 -6.68
CA CYS A 43 6.26 7.74 -5.35
C CYS A 43 6.60 6.25 -5.39
N LEU A 44 5.90 5.45 -6.19
CA LEU A 44 6.11 4.00 -6.26
C LEU A 44 7.49 3.63 -6.86
N GLN A 45 8.03 4.45 -7.75
CA GLN A 45 9.36 4.31 -8.34
C GLN A 45 10.52 4.45 -7.35
N ASP A 46 10.27 4.99 -6.14
CA ASP A 46 11.26 4.95 -5.06
C ASP A 46 11.39 3.55 -4.42
N LEU A 47 10.47 2.63 -4.69
CA LEU A 47 10.51 1.22 -4.30
C LEU A 47 11.12 0.35 -5.39
N THR A 48 10.51 0.34 -6.58
CA THR A 48 10.88 -0.58 -7.67
C THR A 48 10.50 -0.02 -9.05
N TRP A 49 10.89 -0.71 -10.12
CA TRP A 49 10.51 -0.37 -11.48
C TRP A 49 9.00 -0.47 -11.71
N THR A 50 8.40 0.56 -12.31
CA THR A 50 6.98 0.58 -12.68
C THR A 50 6.74 0.51 -14.20
N GLY A 51 7.80 0.67 -15.00
CA GLY A 51 7.70 0.95 -16.43
C GLY A 51 7.12 2.33 -16.77
N ASP A 52 6.99 2.59 -18.07
CA ASP A 52 6.38 3.80 -18.63
C ASP A 52 4.87 3.60 -18.79
N ILE A 53 4.12 3.91 -17.72
CA ILE A 53 2.67 3.67 -17.66
C ILE A 53 1.91 4.89 -18.18
N THR A 54 1.09 4.68 -19.21
CA THR A 54 0.15 5.70 -19.69
C THR A 54 -1.03 5.88 -18.75
N GLU A 55 -1.68 7.05 -18.78
CA GLU A 55 -2.90 7.30 -18.00
C GLU A 55 -3.99 6.27 -18.31
N ALA A 56 -4.17 5.90 -19.59
CA ALA A 56 -5.17 4.91 -19.98
C ALA A 56 -4.95 3.54 -19.31
N GLN A 57 -3.70 3.07 -19.25
CA GLN A 57 -3.33 1.81 -18.58
C GLN A 57 -3.55 1.90 -17.06
N TYR A 58 -3.23 3.04 -16.46
CA TYR A 58 -3.53 3.27 -15.04
C TYR A 58 -5.03 3.20 -14.76
N LEU A 59 -5.84 3.92 -15.56
CA LEU A 59 -7.29 3.96 -15.39
C LEU A 59 -7.92 2.58 -15.58
N GLU A 60 -7.45 1.80 -16.57
CA GLU A 60 -7.89 0.42 -16.77
C GLU A 60 -7.59 -0.45 -15.54
N ARG A 61 -6.37 -0.38 -15.01
CA ARG A 61 -5.96 -1.13 -13.81
C ARG A 61 -6.73 -0.69 -12.56
N PHE A 62 -6.91 0.62 -12.38
CA PHE A 62 -7.68 1.18 -11.27
C PHE A 62 -9.13 0.70 -11.33
N ASP A 63 -9.79 0.80 -12.49
CA ASP A 63 -11.19 0.41 -12.69
C ASP A 63 -11.36 -1.11 -12.46
N TRP A 64 -10.38 -1.92 -12.86
CA TRP A 64 -10.37 -3.35 -12.59
C TRP A 64 -10.30 -3.64 -11.08
N HIS A 65 -9.38 -3.02 -10.35
CA HIS A 65 -9.30 -3.19 -8.89
C HIS A 65 -10.53 -2.64 -8.19
N LYS A 66 -11.10 -1.52 -8.63
CA LYS A 66 -12.32 -0.97 -8.04
C LYS A 66 -13.51 -1.90 -8.24
N LYS A 67 -13.62 -2.51 -9.41
CA LYS A 67 -14.74 -3.41 -9.76
C LYS A 67 -14.62 -4.78 -9.11
N TYR A 68 -13.42 -5.38 -9.13
CA TYR A 68 -13.23 -6.78 -8.74
C TYR A 68 -12.47 -6.94 -7.43
N GLY A 69 -11.76 -5.91 -6.95
CA GLY A 69 -10.92 -5.89 -5.76
C GLY A 69 -11.67 -5.72 -4.44
N GLN A 70 -12.99 -5.51 -4.46
CA GLN A 70 -13.76 -5.25 -3.25
C GLN A 70 -13.64 -6.42 -2.27
N GLY A 71 -13.24 -6.12 -1.04
CA GLY A 71 -13.00 -7.12 -0.01
C GLY A 71 -11.63 -7.80 -0.05
N TRP A 72 -10.77 -7.49 -1.02
CA TRP A 72 -9.42 -8.10 -1.05
C TRP A 72 -8.26 -7.23 -1.50
N TYR A 73 -8.49 -6.04 -2.06
CA TYR A 73 -7.42 -5.16 -2.48
C TYR A 73 -7.63 -3.75 -1.92
N TYR A 74 -6.74 -3.33 -1.02
CA TYR A 74 -6.82 -2.05 -0.33
C TYR A 74 -5.53 -1.27 -0.54
N CYS A 75 -5.50 -0.40 -1.56
CA CYS A 75 -4.40 0.52 -1.81
C CYS A 75 -4.69 1.89 -1.18
N VAL A 76 -3.76 2.37 -0.35
CA VAL A 76 -3.86 3.68 0.32
C VAL A 76 -2.70 4.57 -0.08
N VAL A 77 -2.95 5.88 -0.05
CA VAL A 77 -1.95 6.91 -0.35
C VAL A 77 -1.87 7.94 0.76
N ILE A 78 -0.66 8.43 1.01
CA ILE A 78 -0.38 9.58 1.86
C ILE A 78 -0.22 10.79 0.94
N LEU A 79 -0.98 11.86 1.20
CA LEU A 79 -0.81 13.14 0.51
C LEU A 79 -0.13 14.16 1.40
N ASP A 80 0.76 14.95 0.81
CA ASP A 80 1.35 16.14 1.42
C ASP A 80 0.42 17.37 1.31
N PRO A 81 0.77 18.52 1.95
CA PRO A 81 -0.06 19.73 1.88
C PRO A 81 -0.26 20.32 0.48
N SER A 82 0.53 19.90 -0.51
CA SER A 82 0.42 20.29 -1.91
C SER A 82 -0.43 19.29 -2.73
N GLU A 83 -1.12 18.37 -2.05
CA GLU A 83 -1.90 17.28 -2.62
C GLU A 83 -1.11 16.31 -3.52
N ARG A 84 0.20 16.19 -3.29
CA ARG A 84 1.04 15.20 -3.97
C ARG A 84 1.07 13.90 -3.16
N VAL A 85 1.01 12.77 -3.86
CA VAL A 85 1.24 11.45 -3.26
C VAL A 85 2.71 11.33 -2.84
N VAL A 86 2.93 11.14 -1.54
CA VAL A 86 4.26 11.00 -0.92
C VAL A 86 4.46 9.68 -0.20
N GLY A 87 3.43 8.85 -0.14
CA GLY A 87 3.52 7.48 0.32
C GLY A 87 2.41 6.63 -0.26
N THR A 88 2.68 5.34 -0.44
CA THR A 88 1.71 4.35 -0.92
C THR A 88 1.99 3.01 -0.29
N GLY A 89 0.94 2.23 -0.08
CA GLY A 89 1.03 0.85 0.39
C GLY A 89 -0.28 0.11 0.17
N VAL A 90 -0.20 -1.21 0.12
CA VAL A 90 -1.33 -2.09 -0.16
C VAL A 90 -1.46 -3.11 0.94
N VAL A 91 -2.70 -3.46 1.32
CA VAL A 91 -2.98 -4.74 1.96
C VAL A 91 -3.88 -5.57 1.05
N VAL A 92 -3.39 -6.77 0.70
CA VAL A 92 -4.14 -7.79 -0.05
C VAL A 92 -4.71 -8.80 0.94
N VAL A 93 -6.01 -9.06 0.88
CA VAL A 93 -6.70 -9.94 1.84
C VAL A 93 -7.00 -11.29 1.21
N GLU A 94 -6.40 -12.33 1.78
CA GLU A 94 -6.54 -13.70 1.33
C GLU A 94 -7.45 -14.49 2.27
N ARG A 95 -8.49 -15.15 1.72
CA ARG A 95 -9.35 -16.07 2.47
C ARG A 95 -8.79 -17.48 2.34
N LYS A 96 -8.71 -18.20 3.45
CA LYS A 96 -8.17 -19.56 3.49
C LYS A 96 -9.22 -20.55 4.00
N PHE A 97 -9.07 -21.83 3.65
CA PHE A 97 -9.85 -22.92 4.26
C PHE A 97 -9.29 -23.32 5.64
N ILE A 98 -7.97 -23.19 5.82
CA ILE A 98 -7.28 -23.44 7.09
C ILE A 98 -7.60 -22.35 8.14
N HIS A 99 -7.19 -22.57 9.39
CA HIS A 99 -7.48 -21.66 10.51
C HIS A 99 -8.97 -21.33 10.66
N ASN A 100 -9.83 -22.33 10.50
CA ASN A 100 -11.29 -22.19 10.60
C ASN A 100 -11.86 -21.13 9.65
N LEU A 101 -11.61 -21.30 8.35
CA LEU A 101 -11.97 -20.32 7.31
C LEU A 101 -11.30 -18.94 7.53
N GLY A 102 -10.04 -18.97 8.01
CA GLY A 102 -9.33 -17.77 8.43
C GLY A 102 -8.97 -16.84 7.27
N ILE A 103 -8.69 -15.59 7.61
CA ILE A 103 -8.33 -14.53 6.67
C ILE A 103 -6.94 -13.99 7.05
N ILE A 104 -6.07 -13.75 6.06
CA ILE A 104 -4.77 -13.09 6.28
C ILE A 104 -4.62 -11.87 5.38
N GLY A 105 -3.87 -10.88 5.88
CA GLY A 105 -3.41 -9.74 5.08
C GLY A 105 -1.98 -9.98 4.56
N HIS A 106 -1.70 -9.53 3.35
CA HIS A 106 -0.36 -9.43 2.77
C HIS A 106 -0.07 -7.94 2.53
N ILE A 107 0.98 -7.40 3.14
CA ILE A 107 1.39 -6.01 2.90
C ILE A 107 2.30 -5.97 1.70
N GLU A 108 1.92 -5.15 0.72
CA GLU A 108 2.62 -5.03 -0.56
C GLU A 108 2.88 -3.55 -0.89
N ASP A 109 3.81 -3.32 -1.82
CA ASP A 109 4.02 -2.03 -2.49
C ASP A 109 4.27 -0.83 -1.55
N ILE A 110 4.97 -1.05 -0.43
CA ILE A 110 5.30 0.00 0.54
C ILE A 110 6.37 0.93 -0.02
N SER A 111 5.97 2.15 -0.35
CA SER A 111 6.89 3.21 -0.78
C SER A 111 6.61 4.53 -0.07
N ILE A 112 7.68 5.24 0.32
CA ILE A 112 7.65 6.62 0.80
C ILE A 112 8.62 7.42 -0.07
N ALA A 113 8.14 8.54 -0.61
CA ALA A 113 8.95 9.43 -1.43
C ALA A 113 10.25 9.83 -0.70
N LYS A 114 11.39 9.85 -1.39
CA LYS A 114 12.72 10.10 -0.80
C LYS A 114 12.79 11.35 0.07
N ASP A 115 12.13 12.44 -0.34
CA ASP A 115 12.05 13.71 0.40
C ASP A 115 11.15 13.66 1.65
N HIS A 116 10.46 12.54 1.88
CA HIS A 116 9.58 12.26 3.01
C HIS A 116 10.06 11.11 3.90
N GLN A 117 11.13 10.42 3.53
CA GLN A 117 11.74 9.37 4.35
C GLN A 117 12.34 9.94 5.65
N GLY A 118 12.47 9.09 6.68
CA GLY A 118 12.95 9.50 8.01
C GLY A 118 11.95 10.31 8.85
N LYS A 119 10.75 10.61 8.34
CA LYS A 119 9.69 11.39 9.02
C LYS A 119 8.58 10.52 9.62
N HIS A 120 8.85 9.24 9.89
CA HIS A 120 7.91 8.24 10.42
C HIS A 120 6.69 7.90 9.54
N PHE A 121 6.59 8.39 8.30
CA PHE A 121 5.47 8.06 7.41
C PHE A 121 5.36 6.57 7.10
N GLY A 122 6.48 5.85 6.95
CA GLY A 122 6.45 4.40 6.75
C GLY A 122 5.80 3.65 7.92
N GLN A 123 6.14 4.02 9.17
CA GLN A 123 5.54 3.40 10.36
C GLN A 123 4.03 3.69 10.45
N LYS A 124 3.62 4.92 10.11
CA LYS A 124 2.20 5.30 10.07
C LYS A 124 1.44 4.55 8.98
N LEU A 125 2.07 4.34 7.82
CA LEU A 125 1.50 3.58 6.72
C LEU A 125 1.27 2.12 7.10
N ILE A 126 2.27 1.45 7.69
CA ILE A 126 2.11 0.06 8.17
C ILE A 126 0.96 -0.05 9.17
N ARG A 127 0.91 0.83 10.18
CA ARG A 127 -0.20 0.86 11.14
C ARG A 127 -1.57 1.09 10.51
N THR A 128 -1.63 1.89 9.44
CA THR A 128 -2.87 2.09 8.67
C THR A 128 -3.30 0.78 8.02
N LEU A 129 -2.39 0.08 7.36
CA LEU A 129 -2.68 -1.17 6.67
C LEU A 129 -3.04 -2.30 7.64
N ASP A 130 -2.36 -2.39 8.79
CA ASP A 130 -2.73 -3.31 9.87
C ASP A 130 -4.13 -3.02 10.42
N SER A 131 -4.46 -1.74 10.64
CA SER A 131 -5.81 -1.38 11.07
C SER A 131 -6.86 -1.80 10.04
N ILE A 132 -6.58 -1.68 8.74
CA ILE A 132 -7.48 -2.18 7.68
C ILE A 132 -7.59 -3.71 7.79
N ALA A 133 -6.47 -4.43 7.88
CA ALA A 133 -6.44 -5.89 7.98
C ALA A 133 -7.26 -6.41 9.18
N VAL A 134 -7.10 -5.79 10.35
CA VAL A 134 -7.88 -6.12 11.54
C VAL A 134 -9.37 -5.85 11.32
N ASN A 135 -9.72 -4.69 10.74
CA ASN A 135 -11.12 -4.30 10.51
C ASN A 135 -11.85 -5.24 9.53
N VAL A 136 -11.12 -5.87 8.60
CA VAL A 136 -11.67 -6.82 7.62
C VAL A 136 -11.57 -8.28 8.07
N GLY A 137 -11.11 -8.53 9.30
CA GLY A 137 -11.14 -9.84 9.95
C GLY A 137 -9.88 -10.70 9.75
N CYS A 138 -8.76 -10.11 9.32
CA CYS A 138 -7.50 -10.84 9.25
C CYS A 138 -7.04 -11.25 10.66
N TYR A 139 -6.64 -12.52 10.84
CA TYR A 139 -6.04 -12.97 12.11
C TYR A 139 -4.55 -12.68 12.20
N LYS A 140 -3.90 -12.41 11.06
CA LYS A 140 -2.52 -11.93 10.96
C LYS A 140 -2.30 -11.18 9.65
N THR A 141 -1.24 -10.39 9.64
CA THR A 141 -0.68 -9.78 8.44
C THR A 141 0.73 -10.33 8.23
N ILE A 142 1.14 -10.56 6.98
CA ILE A 142 2.52 -10.92 6.62
C ILE A 142 3.05 -10.00 5.54
N LEU A 143 4.37 -9.96 5.39
CA LEU A 143 5.11 -9.25 4.35
C LEU A 143 6.49 -9.87 4.20
N ASP A 144 7.05 -9.68 3.01
CA ASP A 144 8.45 -10.02 2.73
C ASP A 144 9.30 -8.75 2.69
N CYS A 145 10.56 -8.85 3.14
CA CYS A 145 11.47 -7.72 3.11
C CYS A 145 12.94 -8.14 3.00
N ALA A 146 13.74 -7.27 2.39
CA ALA A 146 15.19 -7.44 2.38
C ALA A 146 15.78 -7.31 3.80
N PRO A 147 16.89 -8.00 4.13
CA PRO A 147 17.51 -7.97 5.46
C PRO A 147 17.78 -6.56 6.00
N ARG A 148 18.15 -5.61 5.12
CA ARG A 148 18.39 -4.20 5.46
C ARG A 148 17.17 -3.48 6.04
N ASN A 149 15.96 -3.97 5.78
CA ASN A 149 14.69 -3.38 6.20
C ASN A 149 14.06 -4.09 7.40
N GLU A 150 14.59 -5.24 7.85
CA GLU A 150 14.02 -6.01 8.98
C GLU A 150 13.88 -5.14 10.24
N ALA A 151 14.88 -4.32 10.56
CA ALA A 151 14.85 -3.43 11.72
C ALA A 151 13.78 -2.32 11.63
N PHE A 152 13.33 -1.96 10.43
CA PHE A 152 12.19 -1.05 10.25
C PHE A 152 10.88 -1.76 10.58
N TYR A 153 10.68 -2.98 10.05
CA TYR A 153 9.47 -3.77 10.30
C TYR A 153 9.36 -4.23 11.76
N ALA A 154 10.48 -4.53 12.42
CA ALA A 154 10.51 -4.78 13.87
C ALA A 154 10.00 -3.59 14.69
N LYS A 155 10.24 -2.34 14.26
CA LYS A 155 9.67 -1.13 14.88
C LYS A 155 8.18 -0.93 14.57
N CYS A 156 7.63 -1.73 13.66
CA CYS A 156 6.22 -1.79 13.32
C CYS A 156 5.56 -3.04 13.93
N ASP A 157 6.20 -3.68 14.91
CA ASP A 157 5.70 -4.86 15.63
C ASP A 157 5.62 -6.15 14.79
N TYR A 158 6.35 -6.20 13.67
CA TYR A 158 6.55 -7.43 12.91
C TYR A 158 7.75 -8.23 13.42
N GLU A 159 7.68 -9.54 13.31
CA GLU A 159 8.76 -10.46 13.64
C GLU A 159 9.09 -11.38 12.45
N LYS A 160 10.30 -11.95 12.47
CA LYS A 160 10.72 -12.90 11.43
C LYS A 160 9.90 -14.19 11.54
N ALA A 161 9.11 -14.48 10.51
CA ALA A 161 8.21 -15.64 10.49
C ALA A 161 8.56 -16.71 9.43
N GLY A 162 9.55 -16.46 8.57
CA GLY A 162 9.91 -17.39 7.48
C GLY A 162 11.02 -16.86 6.58
N THR A 163 11.15 -17.49 5.41
CA THR A 163 12.05 -17.10 4.32
C THR A 163 11.24 -16.99 3.03
N GLU A 164 11.33 -15.84 2.37
CA GLU A 164 10.77 -15.62 1.03
C GLU A 164 11.50 -16.49 -0.01
N MET A 165 10.76 -17.09 -0.94
CA MET A 165 11.31 -17.87 -2.04
C MET A 165 10.68 -17.41 -3.37
N SER A 166 11.50 -17.08 -4.37
CA SER A 166 11.05 -16.56 -5.66
C SER A 166 11.42 -17.47 -6.84
N HIS A 167 10.51 -17.66 -7.80
CA HIS A 167 10.78 -18.30 -9.10
C HIS A 167 10.29 -17.39 -10.23
N TYR A 168 11.22 -16.70 -10.88
CA TYR A 168 10.90 -15.77 -11.97
C TYR A 168 10.69 -16.51 -13.30
N PHE A 169 9.55 -16.24 -13.96
CA PHE A 169 9.24 -16.78 -15.29
C PHE A 169 9.76 -15.90 -16.44
N GLU A 170 10.10 -14.64 -16.16
CA GLU A 170 10.65 -13.70 -17.12
C GLU A 170 12.19 -13.69 -17.07
N GLU A 171 12.80 -13.39 -18.22
CA GLU A 171 14.26 -13.22 -18.30
C GLU A 171 14.75 -12.11 -17.36
N PHE A 172 15.95 -12.30 -16.80
CA PHE A 172 16.57 -11.29 -15.96
C PHE A 172 16.96 -10.09 -16.81
N LYS A 173 16.55 -8.89 -16.37
CA LYS A 173 16.99 -7.63 -16.95
C LYS A 173 17.89 -6.87 -16.00
N SER A 174 17.39 -6.56 -14.80
CA SER A 174 18.17 -5.97 -13.70
C SER A 174 17.54 -6.24 -12.34
N ASP A 175 18.29 -6.01 -11.26
CA ASP A 175 17.77 -6.07 -9.89
C ASP A 175 16.64 -5.04 -9.67
N TYR A 176 16.76 -3.86 -10.28
CA TYR A 176 15.74 -2.80 -10.18
C TYR A 176 14.40 -3.20 -10.82
N GLU A 177 14.42 -3.98 -11.90
CA GLU A 177 13.21 -4.46 -12.57
C GLU A 177 12.61 -5.71 -11.92
N ARG A 178 13.37 -6.42 -11.07
CA ARG A 178 12.88 -7.60 -10.35
C ARG A 178 12.31 -7.30 -8.97
N GLY A 179 12.62 -6.12 -8.40
CA GLY A 179 12.23 -5.76 -7.03
C GLY A 179 13.21 -6.27 -5.99
#